data_AF-A0A7W9FD95-F1
#
_entry.id   AF-A0A7W9FD95-F1
#
_cell.length_a   1.000
_cell.length_b   1.000
_cell.length_c   1.000
_cell.angle_alpha   90.00
_cell.angle_beta   90.00
_cell.angle_gamma   90.00
#
_symmetry.space_group_name_H-M   'P 1'
#
loop_
_entity.id
_entity.type
_entity.pdbx_description
1 polymer ?
#
loop_
_entity_poly.entity_id
_entity_poly.type
_entity_poly.pdbx_seq_one_letter_code
_entity_poly.pdbx_strand_id
1 'polypeptide(L)'
;MSCSLALAVSLLLSDPAVAVAAAQPASATAPASVASEPLFADIVARSGGLKAVVDGWMASGAADAEGFTASPVFTGFKAQIVELAARDLQGHLVLKDRGTDGDLKCILRGISEDMPLKLAAVEGAASKAERDVALSELSYLLNDNVEVITAPPQPEV
;
A
#
# COMPACT_ATOMS: atom_id res chain seq x y z
N MET A 1 52.31 27.85 21.78
CA MET A 1 51.20 28.27 22.66
C MET A 1 50.18 27.13 22.64
N SER A 2 50.44 26.08 23.42
CA SER A 2 49.80 24.76 23.24
C SER A 2 49.47 24.17 24.60
N CYS A 3 48.63 24.83 25.40
CA CYS A 3 48.24 24.31 26.73
C CYS A 3 46.75 24.45 27.08
N SER A 4 45.87 24.85 26.17
CA SER A 4 44.48 25.19 26.54
C SER A 4 43.41 24.21 26.04
N LEU A 5 43.77 23.11 25.38
CA LEU A 5 42.79 22.16 24.79
C LEU A 5 42.64 20.84 25.56
N ALA A 6 43.42 20.59 26.62
CA ALA A 6 43.37 19.31 27.34
C ALA A 6 42.36 19.25 28.51
N LEU A 7 41.74 20.37 28.90
CA LEU A 7 40.88 20.44 30.10
C LEU A 7 39.36 20.32 29.83
N ALA A 8 38.92 20.28 28.57
CA ALA A 8 37.49 20.20 28.25
C ALA A 8 36.95 18.76 28.09
N VAL A 9 37.81 17.75 27.96
CA VAL A 9 37.39 16.34 27.76
C VAL A 9 37.08 15.64 29.09
N SER A 10 37.70 16.06 30.20
CA SER A 10 37.58 15.37 31.49
C SER A 10 36.29 15.69 32.27
N LEU A 11 35.51 16.69 31.84
CA LEU A 11 34.28 17.12 32.53
C LEU A 11 33.00 16.49 31.96
N LEU A 12 33.07 15.85 30.79
CA LEU A 12 31.91 15.20 30.14
C LEU A 12 31.68 13.75 30.60
N LEU A 13 32.63 13.15 31.33
CA LEU A 13 32.52 11.77 31.86
C LEU A 13 31.99 11.68 33.30
N SER A 14 31.76 12.81 33.95
CA SER A 14 31.27 12.89 35.32
C SER A 14 29.78 13.24 35.41
N ASP A 15 29.13 13.45 34.26
CA ASP A 15 27.73 13.85 34.22
C ASP A 15 26.83 12.61 34.27
N PRO A 16 26.12 12.36 35.40
CA PRO A 16 25.20 11.23 35.51
C PRO A 16 24.07 11.32 34.47
N ALA A 17 23.83 12.49 33.87
CA ALA A 17 22.86 12.64 32.78
C ALA A 17 23.29 11.93 31.49
N VAL A 18 24.59 11.85 31.20
CA VAL A 18 25.11 11.15 29.99
C VAL A 18 25.01 9.63 30.16
N ALA A 19 25.25 9.13 31.39
CA ALA A 19 25.07 7.71 31.71
C ALA A 19 23.59 7.27 31.67
N VAL A 20 22.65 8.16 32.01
CA VAL A 20 21.20 7.89 31.91
C VAL A 20 20.71 7.95 30.46
N ALA A 21 21.26 8.84 29.63
CA ALA A 21 20.92 8.91 28.20
C ALA A 21 21.35 7.66 27.42
N ALA A 22 22.48 7.04 27.78
CA ALA A 22 22.93 5.78 27.19
C ALA A 22 22.14 4.55 27.67
N ALA A 23 21.35 4.69 28.74
CA ALA A 23 20.51 3.63 29.31
C ALA A 23 19.04 3.71 28.88
N GLN A 24 18.67 4.65 28.00
CA GLN A 24 17.32 4.69 27.45
C GLN A 24 17.10 3.43 26.60
N PRO A 25 16.12 2.56 26.96
CA PRO A 25 15.76 1.43 26.13
C PRO A 25 15.34 1.96 24.76
N ALA A 26 15.72 1.24 23.70
CA ALA A 26 15.33 1.56 22.34
C ALA A 26 13.83 1.85 22.28
N SER A 27 13.49 3.00 21.68
CA SER A 27 12.11 3.41 21.39
C SER A 27 11.30 2.26 20.83
N ALA A 28 10.02 2.19 21.21
CA ALA A 28 9.05 1.16 20.82
C ALA A 28 9.31 0.65 19.40
N THR A 29 9.59 -0.64 19.29
CA THR A 29 9.88 -1.30 18.02
C THR A 29 8.67 -1.07 17.11
N ALA A 30 8.88 -0.47 15.93
CA ALA A 30 7.81 -0.31 14.96
C ALA A 30 7.12 -1.66 14.71
N PRO A 31 5.80 -1.70 14.44
CA PRO A 31 5.10 -2.94 14.14
C PRO A 31 5.84 -3.71 13.05
N ALA A 32 5.84 -5.05 13.10
CA ALA A 32 6.46 -5.82 12.03
C ALA A 32 5.70 -5.59 10.71
N SER A 33 6.42 -5.43 9.60
CA SER A 33 5.79 -5.31 8.28
C SER A 33 5.11 -6.63 7.91
N VAL A 34 3.91 -6.52 7.35
CA VAL A 34 3.13 -7.67 6.84
C VAL A 34 3.47 -7.99 5.38
N ALA A 35 4.27 -7.16 4.71
CA ALA A 35 4.50 -7.24 3.27
C ALA A 35 5.08 -8.58 2.79
N SER A 36 5.86 -9.25 3.64
CA SER A 36 6.46 -10.56 3.34
C SER A 36 5.57 -11.74 3.71
N GLU A 37 4.44 -11.51 4.38
CA GLU A 37 3.50 -12.57 4.71
C GLU A 37 2.76 -13.07 3.45
N PRO A 38 2.50 -14.38 3.29
CA PRO A 38 2.00 -14.94 2.03
C PRO A 38 0.72 -14.30 1.48
N LEU A 39 -0.24 -13.95 2.34
CA LEU A 39 -1.49 -13.31 1.91
C LEU A 39 -1.23 -11.92 1.31
N PHE A 40 -0.45 -11.09 2.00
CA PHE A 40 -0.20 -9.71 1.61
C PHE A 40 0.76 -9.64 0.42
N ALA A 41 1.76 -10.53 0.35
CA ALA A 41 2.62 -10.67 -0.81
C ALA A 41 1.82 -11.06 -2.08
N ASP A 42 0.82 -11.94 -1.96
CA ASP A 42 -0.07 -12.29 -3.07
C ASP A 42 -0.99 -11.14 -3.49
N ILE A 43 -1.51 -10.36 -2.52
CA ILE A 43 -2.27 -9.12 -2.82
C ILE A 43 -1.39 -8.14 -3.61
N VAL A 44 -0.17 -7.87 -3.15
CA VAL A 44 0.78 -6.97 -3.83
C VAL A 44 1.07 -7.44 -5.25
N ALA A 45 1.35 -8.73 -5.44
CA ALA A 45 1.63 -9.30 -6.76
C ALA A 45 0.44 -9.16 -7.72
N ARG A 46 -0.77 -9.43 -7.24
CA ARG A 46 -2.01 -9.32 -8.03
C ARG A 46 -2.33 -7.88 -8.38
N SER A 47 -2.29 -6.98 -7.39
CA SER A 47 -2.50 -5.55 -7.57
C SER A 47 -1.54 -4.96 -8.60
N GLY A 48 -0.24 -5.26 -8.48
CA GLY A 48 0.77 -4.82 -9.44
C GLY A 48 0.56 -5.38 -10.85
N GLY A 49 0.20 -6.67 -10.96
CA GLY A 49 -0.10 -7.30 -12.24
C GLY A 49 -1.32 -6.68 -12.94
N LEU A 50 -2.40 -6.46 -12.19
CA LEU A 50 -3.62 -5.83 -12.70
C LEU A 50 -3.39 -4.36 -13.08
N LYS A 51 -2.59 -3.63 -12.29
CA LYS A 51 -2.19 -2.26 -12.62
C LYS A 51 -1.46 -2.23 -13.97
N ALA A 52 -0.50 -3.13 -14.17
CA ALA A 52 0.25 -3.21 -15.42
C ALA A 52 -0.65 -3.51 -16.63
N VAL A 53 -1.71 -4.31 -16.45
CA VAL A 53 -2.72 -4.54 -17.49
C VAL A 53 -3.47 -3.25 -17.83
N VAL A 54 -3.95 -2.52 -16.82
CA VAL A 54 -4.68 -1.25 -17.01
C VAL A 54 -3.80 -0.21 -17.69
N ASP A 55 -2.57 -0.04 -17.21
CA ASP A 55 -1.58 0.86 -17.81
C ASP A 55 -1.27 0.48 -19.27
N GLY A 56 -1.16 -0.81 -19.55
CA GLY A 56 -0.96 -1.32 -20.92
C GLY A 56 -2.12 -0.98 -21.85
N TRP A 57 -3.36 -1.07 -21.37
CA TRP A 57 -4.53 -0.66 -22.14
C TRP A 57 -4.56 0.84 -22.40
N MET A 58 -4.26 1.65 -21.38
CA MET A 58 -4.19 3.11 -21.53
C MET A 58 -3.09 3.53 -22.51
N ALA A 59 -1.91 2.92 -22.44
CA ALA A 59 -0.79 3.24 -23.31
C ALA A 59 -1.01 2.81 -24.78
N SER A 60 -1.70 1.69 -25.00
CA SER A 60 -1.95 1.14 -26.34
C SER A 60 -3.25 1.63 -26.98
N GLY A 61 -4.17 2.22 -26.20
CA GLY A 61 -5.53 2.51 -26.64
C GLY A 61 -6.40 1.25 -26.80
N ALA A 62 -5.99 0.09 -26.28
CA ALA A 62 -6.75 -1.16 -26.43
C ALA A 62 -8.17 -1.07 -25.84
N ALA A 63 -8.36 -0.24 -24.82
CA ALA A 63 -9.67 0.01 -24.22
C ALA A 63 -10.63 0.80 -25.13
N ASP A 64 -10.16 1.39 -26.23
CA ASP A 64 -10.98 2.13 -27.18
C ASP A 64 -11.66 1.24 -28.22
N ALA A 65 -11.31 -0.04 -28.28
CA ALA A 65 -11.92 -0.99 -29.19
C ALA A 65 -13.44 -1.11 -28.95
N GLU A 66 -14.21 -1.24 -30.03
CA GLU A 66 -15.64 -1.51 -29.95
C GLU A 66 -15.89 -2.80 -29.16
N GLY A 67 -16.84 -2.75 -28.21
CA GLY A 67 -17.16 -3.89 -27.37
C GLY A 67 -16.07 -4.29 -26.36
N PHE A 68 -15.09 -3.43 -26.07
CA PHE A 68 -14.01 -3.71 -25.11
C PHE A 68 -14.52 -4.29 -23.78
N THR A 69 -15.53 -3.68 -23.16
CA THR A 69 -16.09 -4.12 -21.86
C THR A 69 -16.91 -5.41 -21.96
N ALA A 70 -17.36 -5.78 -23.17
CA ALA A 70 -18.01 -7.07 -23.45
C ALA A 70 -17.01 -8.17 -23.85
N SER A 71 -15.72 -7.83 -24.00
CA SER A 71 -14.71 -8.76 -24.47
C SER A 71 -14.36 -9.84 -23.42
N PRO A 72 -13.88 -11.02 -23.85
CA PRO A 72 -13.37 -12.04 -22.93
C PRO A 72 -12.19 -11.56 -22.08
N VAL A 73 -11.35 -10.67 -22.65
CA VAL A 73 -10.19 -10.08 -21.96
C VAL A 73 -10.66 -9.25 -20.77
N PHE A 74 -11.62 -8.35 -20.98
CA PHE A 74 -12.17 -7.53 -19.91
C PHE A 74 -12.96 -8.37 -18.89
N THR A 75 -13.68 -9.41 -19.34
CA THR A 75 -14.39 -10.34 -18.46
C THR A 75 -13.44 -11.07 -17.50
N GLY A 76 -12.31 -11.56 -18.02
CA GLY A 76 -11.27 -12.21 -17.19
C GLY A 76 -10.58 -11.22 -16.24
N PHE A 77 -10.40 -9.97 -16.66
CA PHE A 77 -9.89 -8.91 -15.78
C PHE A 77 -10.85 -8.59 -14.63
N LYS A 78 -12.14 -8.45 -14.91
CA LYS A 78 -13.19 -8.25 -13.88
C LYS A 78 -13.15 -9.34 -12.81
N ALA A 79 -13.06 -10.60 -13.22
CA ALA A 79 -12.98 -11.72 -12.27
C ALA A 79 -11.79 -11.57 -11.32
N GLN A 80 -10.63 -11.19 -11.84
CA GLN A 80 -9.43 -10.97 -11.03
C GLN A 80 -9.55 -9.76 -10.07
N ILE A 81 -10.23 -8.68 -10.47
CA ILE A 81 -10.51 -7.55 -9.57
C ILE A 81 -11.42 -7.98 -8.42
N VAL A 82 -12.46 -8.77 -8.69
CA VAL A 82 -13.35 -9.30 -7.65
C VAL A 82 -12.61 -10.23 -6.68
N GLU A 83 -11.74 -11.10 -7.21
CA GLU A 83 -10.87 -11.95 -6.37
C GLU A 83 -9.92 -11.13 -5.51
N LEU A 84 -9.32 -10.06 -6.07
CA LEU A 84 -8.42 -9.17 -5.35
C LEU A 84 -9.15 -8.46 -4.21
N ALA A 85 -10.33 -7.87 -4.48
CA ALA A 85 -11.15 -7.23 -3.45
C ALA A 85 -11.47 -8.20 -2.29
N ALA A 86 -11.84 -9.44 -2.60
CA ALA A 86 -12.10 -10.45 -1.58
C ALA A 86 -10.85 -10.77 -0.73
N ARG A 87 -9.65 -10.72 -1.32
CA ARG A 87 -8.37 -10.91 -0.61
C ARG A 87 -8.03 -9.72 0.26
N ASP A 88 -8.29 -8.49 -0.18
CA ASP A 88 -8.14 -7.29 0.66
C ASP A 88 -9.06 -7.35 1.89
N LEU A 89 -10.32 -7.76 1.69
CA LEU A 89 -11.23 -8.02 2.82
C LEU A 89 -10.70 -9.14 3.73
N GLN A 90 -10.12 -10.20 3.18
CA GLN A 90 -9.48 -11.24 3.98
C GLN A 90 -8.29 -10.68 4.79
N GLY A 91 -7.46 -9.82 4.18
CA GLY A 91 -6.37 -9.12 4.86
C GLY A 91 -6.87 -8.27 6.03
N HIS A 92 -7.94 -7.50 5.81
CA HIS A 92 -8.64 -6.76 6.88
C HIS A 92 -9.05 -7.68 8.04
N LEU A 93 -9.70 -8.81 7.74
CA LEU A 93 -10.19 -9.74 8.76
C LEU A 93 -9.04 -10.39 9.54
N VAL A 94 -7.94 -10.76 8.88
CA VAL A 94 -6.74 -11.32 9.53
C VAL A 94 -6.11 -10.30 10.48
N LEU A 95 -5.95 -9.05 10.05
CA LEU A 95 -5.40 -8.00 10.92
C LEU A 95 -6.33 -7.70 12.10
N LYS A 96 -7.65 -7.70 11.87
CA LYS A 96 -8.64 -7.54 12.93
C LYS A 96 -8.56 -8.65 13.97
N ASP A 97 -8.44 -9.91 13.55
CA ASP A 97 -8.37 -11.07 14.46
C ASP A 97 -7.10 -11.06 15.33
N ARG A 98 -6.00 -10.55 14.78
CA ARG A 98 -4.73 -10.33 15.52
C ARG A 98 -4.79 -9.20 16.54
N GLY A 99 -5.88 -8.43 16.58
CA GLY A 99 -5.98 -7.22 17.40
C GLY A 99 -5.10 -6.07 16.88
N THR A 100 -4.67 -6.11 15.61
CA THR A 100 -3.92 -5.00 15.02
C THR A 100 -4.81 -3.77 14.91
N ASP A 101 -4.37 -2.66 15.50
CA ASP A 101 -5.10 -1.39 15.50
C ASP A 101 -4.42 -0.28 14.67
N GLY A 102 -3.88 -0.67 13.51
CA GLY A 102 -3.27 0.25 12.56
C GLY A 102 -4.16 0.57 11.36
N ASP A 103 -3.86 1.69 10.70
CA ASP A 103 -4.58 2.19 9.52
C ASP A 103 -4.70 1.16 8.40
N LEU A 104 -3.66 0.34 8.20
CA LEU A 104 -3.63 -0.69 7.15
C LEU A 104 -4.86 -1.60 7.20
N LYS A 105 -5.31 -2.01 8.40
CA LYS A 105 -6.53 -2.81 8.56
C LYS A 105 -7.74 -2.14 7.93
N CYS A 106 -7.94 -0.85 8.20
CA CYS A 106 -9.09 -0.10 7.70
C CYS A 106 -8.95 0.25 6.21
N ILE A 107 -7.73 0.55 5.77
CA ILE A 107 -7.38 0.82 4.37
C ILE A 107 -7.73 -0.40 3.49
N LEU A 108 -7.35 -1.61 3.89
CA LEU A 108 -7.65 -2.82 3.10
C LEU A 108 -9.16 -3.04 2.93
N ARG A 109 -9.97 -2.73 3.96
CA ARG A 109 -11.43 -2.76 3.82
C ARG A 109 -11.92 -1.72 2.81
N GLY A 110 -11.44 -0.48 2.91
CA GLY A 110 -11.81 0.59 1.98
C GLY A 110 -11.45 0.25 0.53
N ILE A 111 -10.24 -0.26 0.29
CA ILE A 111 -9.79 -0.71 -1.04
C ILE A 111 -10.67 -1.85 -1.56
N SER A 112 -11.01 -2.84 -0.73
CA SER A 112 -11.92 -3.92 -1.10
C SER A 112 -13.30 -3.40 -1.52
N GLU A 113 -13.81 -2.35 -0.86
CA GLU A 113 -15.11 -1.76 -1.14
C GLU A 113 -15.08 -0.87 -2.40
N ASP A 114 -13.96 -0.19 -2.65
CA ASP A 114 -13.78 0.72 -3.79
C ASP A 114 -13.50 0.01 -5.12
N MET A 115 -12.82 -1.15 -5.10
CA MET A 115 -12.53 -1.92 -6.32
C MET A 115 -13.75 -2.20 -7.22
N PRO A 116 -14.88 -2.74 -6.70
CA PRO A 116 -16.06 -2.95 -7.53
C PRO A 116 -16.66 -1.63 -8.04
N LEU A 117 -16.53 -0.52 -7.32
CA LEU A 117 -17.00 0.80 -7.76
C LEU A 117 -16.17 1.33 -8.92
N LYS A 118 -14.84 1.24 -8.82
CA LYS A 118 -13.93 1.65 -9.91
C LYS A 118 -14.12 0.78 -11.15
N LEU A 119 -14.33 -0.52 -10.97
CA LEU A 119 -14.63 -1.42 -12.09
C LEU A 119 -15.96 -1.06 -12.76
N ALA A 120 -17.02 -0.80 -11.98
CA ALA A 120 -18.31 -0.39 -12.50
C ALA A 120 -18.23 0.95 -13.26
N ALA A 121 -17.35 1.87 -12.84
CA ALA A 121 -17.10 3.11 -13.56
C ALA A 121 -16.48 2.86 -14.95
N VAL A 122 -15.57 1.90 -15.07
CA VAL A 122 -15.01 1.49 -16.38
C VAL A 122 -16.08 0.85 -17.26
N GLU A 123 -16.95 0.01 -16.70
CA GLU A 123 -18.06 -0.62 -17.41
C GLU A 123 -19.13 0.37 -17.87
N GLY A 124 -19.41 1.38 -17.04
CA GLY A 124 -20.46 2.37 -17.27
C GLY A 124 -20.03 3.61 -18.05
N ALA A 125 -18.75 3.76 -18.38
CA ALA A 125 -18.25 4.90 -19.13
C ALA A 125 -18.88 4.98 -20.54
N ALA A 126 -19.55 6.10 -20.84
CA ALA A 126 -20.26 6.32 -22.10
C ALA A 126 -19.37 6.91 -23.19
N SER A 127 -18.21 7.45 -22.83
CA SER A 127 -17.25 8.03 -23.75
C SER A 127 -15.83 7.53 -23.52
N LYS A 128 -14.96 7.73 -24.52
CA LYS A 128 -13.52 7.50 -24.39
C LYS A 128 -12.93 8.28 -23.21
N ALA A 129 -13.25 9.56 -23.09
CA ALA A 129 -12.71 10.41 -22.03
C ALA A 129 -13.11 9.92 -20.63
N GLU A 130 -14.37 9.52 -20.44
CA GLU A 130 -14.84 8.94 -19.18
C GLU A 130 -14.14 7.61 -18.87
N ARG A 131 -13.93 6.77 -19.88
CA ARG A 131 -13.23 5.50 -19.72
C ARG A 131 -11.76 5.69 -19.37
N ASP A 132 -11.08 6.66 -19.99
CA ASP A 132 -9.70 7.00 -19.67
C ASP A 132 -9.56 7.45 -18.20
N VAL A 133 -10.50 8.27 -17.71
CA VAL A 133 -10.55 8.68 -16.29
C VAL A 133 -10.79 7.47 -15.39
N ALA A 134 -11.78 6.63 -15.70
CA ALA A 134 -12.11 5.46 -14.88
C ALA A 134 -10.94 4.45 -14.81
N LEU A 135 -10.23 4.22 -15.93
CA LEU A 135 -9.04 3.37 -15.97
C LEU A 135 -7.89 3.97 -15.16
N SER A 136 -7.69 5.29 -15.24
CA SER A 136 -6.68 5.98 -14.44
C SER A 136 -6.94 5.84 -12.94
N GLU A 137 -8.19 6.07 -12.50
CA GLU A 137 -8.59 5.88 -11.10
C GLU A 137 -8.44 4.43 -10.64
N LEU A 138 -8.77 3.46 -11.48
CA LEU A 138 -8.56 2.05 -11.18
C LEU A 138 -7.06 1.72 -11.07
N SER A 139 -6.23 2.27 -11.96
CA SER A 139 -4.76 2.10 -11.89
C SER A 139 -4.19 2.68 -10.59
N TYR A 140 -4.66 3.87 -10.17
CA TYR A 140 -4.25 4.46 -8.89
C TYR A 140 -4.67 3.60 -7.70
N LEU A 141 -5.92 3.13 -7.64
CA LEU A 141 -6.38 2.27 -6.55
C LEU A 141 -5.54 0.97 -6.45
N LEU A 142 -5.21 0.36 -7.59
CA LEU A 142 -4.36 -0.83 -7.64
C LEU A 142 -2.93 -0.53 -7.16
N ASN A 143 -2.41 0.66 -7.46
CA ASN A 143 -1.13 1.13 -6.95
C ASN A 143 -1.16 1.38 -5.45
N ASP A 144 -2.19 2.06 -4.95
CA ASP A 144 -2.36 2.34 -3.52
C ASP A 144 -2.34 1.05 -2.73
N ASN A 145 -3.01 0.00 -3.21
CA ASN A 145 -2.98 -1.29 -2.54
C ASN A 145 -1.55 -1.89 -2.40
N VAL A 146 -0.71 -1.70 -3.42
CA VAL A 146 0.71 -2.09 -3.35
C VAL A 146 1.45 -1.21 -2.35
N GLU A 147 1.29 0.10 -2.44
CA GLU A 147 2.04 1.07 -1.63
C GLU A 147 1.70 0.94 -0.13
N VAL A 148 0.43 0.80 0.23
CA VAL A 148 0.02 0.74 1.65
C VAL A 148 0.47 -0.54 2.33
N ILE A 149 0.57 -1.66 1.60
CA ILE A 149 1.07 -2.94 2.14
C ILE A 149 2.59 -2.92 2.28
N THR A 150 3.29 -2.36 1.29
CA THR A 150 4.76 -2.36 1.24
C THR A 150 5.40 -1.20 1.98
N ALA A 151 4.60 -0.19 2.35
CA ALA A 151 5.05 0.93 3.16
C ALA A 151 5.68 0.46 4.48
N PRO A 152 6.76 1.11 4.92
CA PRO A 152 7.31 0.88 6.25
C PRO A 152 6.22 1.12 7.32
N PRO A 153 6.12 0.23 8.33
CA PRO A 153 5.18 0.39 9.44
C PRO A 153 5.37 1.74 10.12
N GLN A 154 4.28 2.49 10.25
CA GLN A 154 4.30 3.78 10.93
C GLN A 154 4.23 3.58 12.45
N PRO A 155 4.83 4.47 13.26
CA PRO A 155 4.65 4.48 14.71
C PRO A 155 3.17 4.67 15.06
N GLU A 156 2.73 4.08 16.18
CA GLU A 156 1.42 4.39 16.75
C GLU A 156 1.36 5.86 17.18
N VAL A 157 0.25 6.54 16.89
CA VAL A 157 0.00 7.96 17.25
C VAL A 157 -0.66 8.12 18.60
#